data_AF-A0A923RUA8-F1
#
_entry.id   AF-A0A923RUA8-F1
#
_cell.length_a   1.000
_cell.length_b   1.000
_cell.length_c   1.000
_cell.angle_alpha   90.00
_cell.angle_beta   90.00
_cell.angle_gamma   90.00
#
_symmetry.space_group_name_H-M   'P 1'
#
loop_
_entity.id
_entity.type
_entity.pdbx_description
1 polymer ?
#
loop_
_entity_poly.entity_id
_entity_poly.type
_entity_poly.pdbx_seq_one_letter_code
_entity_poly.pdbx_strand_id
1 'polypeptide(L)'
;MADNNTEKQRVQELTNKLEQGLQDLFNSDSYRNYLSTMSKFHNYSFNNTLLIAMQKPDATLVAGYKVWQKNFERHVNKGEKAIRILAPAPYKIKEERDKIDPVTQELLLDKDGNPQKEEVEITIPAFRAVSVFDLSQTDGKPIPELTAKELLSDVEGYQDMIRAVEAISPVPIELEEIAGDSKGYYDREAKRIAVQ
;
A
#
# COMPACT_ATOMS: atom_id res chain seq x y z
N MET A 1 -12.99 -20.47 19.40
CA MET A 1 -12.14 -21.37 18.59
C MET A 1 -12.62 -21.53 17.14
N ALA A 2 -13.89 -21.30 16.81
CA ALA A 2 -14.39 -21.36 15.42
C ALA A 2 -13.88 -20.22 14.50
N ASP A 3 -13.77 -18.98 15.01
CA ASP A 3 -13.40 -17.81 14.18
C ASP A 3 -11.96 -17.82 13.66
N ASN A 4 -11.00 -18.36 14.42
CA ASN A 4 -9.59 -18.43 14.00
C ASN A 4 -9.39 -19.38 12.82
N ASN A 5 -10.19 -20.45 12.72
CA ASN A 5 -10.05 -21.42 11.65
C ASN A 5 -10.58 -20.84 10.32
N THR A 6 -11.68 -20.09 10.38
CA THR A 6 -12.23 -19.37 9.23
C THR A 6 -11.33 -18.23 8.77
N GLU A 7 -10.68 -17.51 9.68
CA GLU A 7 -9.76 -16.44 9.32
C GLU A 7 -8.49 -16.98 8.65
N LYS A 8 -7.92 -18.06 9.20
CA LYS A 8 -6.79 -18.76 8.58
C LYS A 8 -7.14 -19.27 7.19
N GLN A 9 -8.34 -19.81 6.99
CA GLN A 9 -8.84 -20.23 5.68
C GLN A 9 -8.93 -19.06 4.69
N ARG A 10 -9.49 -17.91 5.09
CA ARG A 10 -9.59 -16.73 4.22
C ARG A 10 -8.22 -16.18 3.84
N VAL A 11 -7.29 -16.13 4.78
CA VAL A 11 -5.91 -15.73 4.50
C VAL A 11 -5.28 -16.72 3.52
N GLN A 12 -5.46 -18.02 3.71
CA GLN A 12 -4.96 -19.04 2.80
C GLN A 12 -5.56 -18.90 1.39
N GLU A 13 -6.87 -18.66 1.27
CA GLU A 13 -7.52 -18.43 -0.01
C GLU A 13 -6.95 -17.21 -0.74
N LEU A 14 -6.66 -16.12 -0.01
CA LEU A 14 -6.02 -14.93 -0.59
C LEU A 14 -4.59 -15.21 -1.00
N THR A 15 -3.83 -15.95 -0.21
CA THR A 15 -2.46 -16.35 -0.55
C THR A 15 -2.43 -17.26 -1.80
N ASN A 16 -3.36 -18.21 -1.91
CA ASN A 16 -3.46 -19.06 -3.10
C ASN A 16 -3.83 -18.25 -4.35
N LYS A 17 -4.74 -17.26 -4.21
CA LYS A 17 -5.06 -16.33 -5.31
C LYS A 17 -3.84 -15.49 -5.70
N LEU A 18 -3.06 -15.02 -4.73
CA LEU A 18 -1.81 -14.30 -5.01
C LEU A 18 -0.84 -15.15 -5.81
N GLU A 19 -0.65 -16.41 -5.42
CA GLU A 19 0.23 -17.34 -6.11
C GLU A 19 -0.21 -17.58 -7.56
N GLN A 20 -1.52 -17.78 -7.78
CA GLN A 20 -2.07 -17.88 -9.14
C GLN A 20 -1.91 -16.58 -9.93
N GLY A 21 -2.24 -15.44 -9.33
CA GLY A 21 -2.11 -14.13 -9.97
C GLY A 21 -0.68 -13.79 -10.35
N LEU A 22 0.31 -14.26 -9.58
CA LEU A 22 1.74 -14.15 -9.90
C LEU A 22 2.14 -14.98 -11.11
N GLN A 23 1.57 -16.18 -11.28
CA GLN A 23 1.80 -16.99 -12.48
C GLN A 23 1.16 -16.34 -13.71
N ASP A 24 -0.06 -15.81 -13.56
CA ASP A 24 -0.83 -15.19 -14.64
C ASP A 24 -0.31 -13.80 -15.04
N LEU A 25 0.42 -13.13 -14.13
CA LEU A 25 1.07 -11.83 -14.33
C LEU A 25 2.11 -11.84 -15.47
N PHE A 26 2.68 -12.99 -15.79
CA PHE A 26 3.63 -13.13 -16.90
C PHE A 26 2.95 -13.16 -18.29
N ASN A 27 1.61 -13.08 -18.34
CA ASN A 27 0.86 -12.84 -19.56
C ASN A 27 0.68 -11.32 -19.77
N SER A 28 0.90 -10.83 -20.99
CA SER A 28 1.04 -9.39 -21.30
C SER A 28 -0.14 -8.51 -20.84
N ASP A 29 -1.36 -9.01 -20.92
CA ASP A 29 -2.58 -8.24 -20.62
C ASP A 29 -2.80 -8.09 -19.11
N SER A 30 -2.50 -9.13 -18.33
CA SER A 30 -2.51 -9.10 -16.86
C SER A 30 -1.47 -8.14 -16.32
N TYR A 31 -0.28 -8.11 -16.93
CA TYR A 31 0.80 -7.19 -16.56
C TYR A 31 0.42 -5.73 -16.81
N ARG A 32 -0.19 -5.42 -17.96
CA ARG A 32 -0.69 -4.07 -18.28
C ARG A 32 -1.75 -3.61 -17.27
N ASN A 33 -2.70 -4.47 -16.93
CA ASN A 33 -3.72 -4.16 -15.93
C ASN A 33 -3.09 -3.90 -14.56
N TYR A 34 -2.12 -4.73 -14.14
CA TYR A 34 -1.36 -4.51 -12.92
C TYR A 34 -0.66 -3.14 -12.89
N LEU A 35 0.04 -2.76 -13.97
CA LEU A 35 0.71 -1.46 -14.06
C LEU A 35 -0.28 -0.28 -13.99
N SER A 36 -1.43 -0.40 -14.67
CA SER A 36 -2.51 0.61 -14.63
C SER A 36 -3.14 0.74 -13.24
N THR A 37 -3.27 -0.36 -12.50
CA THR A 37 -3.73 -0.35 -11.11
C THR A 37 -2.66 0.26 -10.20
N MET A 38 -1.39 -0.13 -10.35
CA MET A 38 -0.27 0.39 -9.53
C MET A 38 -0.14 1.90 -9.63
N SER A 39 -0.36 2.50 -10.82
CA SER A 39 -0.33 3.96 -10.99
C SER A 39 -1.46 4.69 -10.26
N LYS A 40 -2.49 3.99 -9.80
CA LYS A 40 -3.64 4.56 -9.06
C LYS A 40 -3.53 4.38 -7.53
N PHE A 41 -2.64 3.49 -7.06
CA PHE A 41 -2.56 3.07 -5.66
C PHE A 41 -1.14 3.20 -5.07
N HIS A 42 -0.59 4.42 -5.04
CA HIS A 42 0.81 4.67 -4.65
C HIS A 42 1.22 4.20 -3.23
N ASN A 43 0.27 3.87 -2.34
CA ASN A 43 0.52 3.49 -0.95
C ASN A 43 0.12 2.05 -0.58
N TYR A 44 -0.24 1.19 -1.55
CA TYR A 44 -0.57 -0.22 -1.27
C TYR A 44 0.61 -1.15 -1.56
N SER A 45 0.71 -2.23 -0.77
CA SER A 45 1.70 -3.29 -1.02
C SER A 45 1.43 -3.98 -2.35
N PHE A 46 2.48 -4.45 -3.02
CA PHE A 46 2.39 -5.21 -4.27
C PHE A 46 1.31 -6.29 -4.23
N ASN A 47 1.29 -7.08 -3.16
CA ASN A 47 0.31 -8.15 -2.95
C ASN A 47 -1.13 -7.61 -2.90
N ASN A 48 -1.36 -6.51 -2.19
CA ASN A 48 -2.70 -5.93 -2.13
C ASN A 48 -3.11 -5.32 -3.47
N THR A 49 -2.19 -4.70 -4.21
CA THR A 49 -2.44 -4.20 -5.57
C THR A 49 -2.85 -5.34 -6.50
N LEU A 50 -2.14 -6.47 -6.47
CA LEU A 50 -2.49 -7.65 -7.26
C LEU A 50 -3.85 -8.24 -6.85
N LEU A 51 -4.10 -8.40 -5.54
CA LEU A 51 -5.39 -8.88 -5.03
C LEU A 51 -6.56 -8.00 -5.46
N ILE A 52 -6.38 -6.68 -5.47
CA ILE A 52 -7.38 -5.73 -5.96
C ILE A 52 -7.60 -5.94 -7.46
N ALA A 53 -6.53 -5.94 -8.26
CA ALA A 53 -6.62 -6.11 -9.71
C ALA A 53 -7.33 -7.42 -10.12
N MET A 54 -7.05 -8.53 -9.43
CA MET A 54 -7.71 -9.82 -9.70
C MET A 54 -9.21 -9.83 -9.35
N GLN A 55 -9.64 -9.04 -8.37
CA GLN A 55 -11.03 -9.02 -7.90
C GLN A 55 -11.86 -7.92 -8.58
N LYS A 56 -11.23 -6.81 -8.92
CA LYS A 56 -11.82 -5.63 -9.57
C LYS A 56 -10.76 -4.93 -10.44
N PRO A 57 -10.55 -5.38 -11.69
CA PRO A 57 -9.52 -4.81 -12.58
C PRO A 57 -9.70 -3.33 -12.90
N ASP A 58 -10.94 -2.85 -12.85
CA ASP A 58 -11.34 -1.46 -13.09
C ASP A 58 -11.26 -0.57 -11.83
N ALA A 59 -10.73 -1.09 -10.70
CA ALA A 59 -10.60 -0.30 -9.47
C ALA A 59 -9.74 0.96 -9.69
N THR A 60 -10.17 2.05 -9.05
CA THR A 60 -9.59 3.39 -9.15
C THR A 60 -9.12 3.92 -7.82
N LEU A 61 -9.97 3.87 -6.79
CA LEU A 61 -9.66 4.34 -5.45
C LEU A 61 -10.38 3.45 -4.46
N VAL A 62 -9.64 2.85 -3.54
CA VAL A 62 -10.10 1.76 -2.69
C VAL A 62 -9.82 2.14 -1.26
N ALA A 63 -10.83 2.00 -0.40
CA ALA A 63 -10.69 2.25 1.01
C ALA A 63 -11.58 1.32 1.84
N GLY A 64 -11.28 1.22 3.14
CA GLY A 64 -12.14 0.50 4.08
C GLY A 64 -13.48 1.22 4.29
N TYR A 65 -14.54 0.47 4.59
CA TYR A 65 -15.89 1.01 4.79
C TYR A 65 -15.95 2.23 5.73
N LYS A 66 -15.27 2.15 6.89
CA LYS A 66 -15.22 3.26 7.86
C LYS A 66 -14.43 4.46 7.35
N VAL A 67 -13.44 4.25 6.50
CA VAL A 67 -12.64 5.33 5.90
C VAL A 67 -13.50 6.11 4.91
N TRP A 68 -14.29 5.41 4.09
CA TRP A 68 -15.27 6.06 3.21
C TRP A 68 -16.23 6.98 3.98
N GLN A 69 -16.75 6.51 5.10
CA GLN A 69 -17.69 7.30 5.92
C GLN A 69 -17.01 8.48 6.63
N LYS A 70 -15.87 8.23 7.29
CA LYS A 70 -15.24 9.22 8.17
C LYS A 70 -14.43 10.28 7.43
N ASN A 71 -13.72 9.88 6.37
CA ASN A 71 -12.73 10.73 5.72
C ASN A 71 -13.27 11.36 4.43
N PHE A 72 -14.25 10.71 3.78
CA PHE A 72 -14.76 11.14 2.48
C PHE A 72 -16.25 11.46 2.48
N GLU A 73 -16.95 11.26 3.60
CA GLU A 73 -18.41 11.45 3.71
C GLU A 73 -19.18 10.68 2.62
N ARG A 74 -18.72 9.46 2.34
CA ARG A 74 -19.33 8.52 1.40
C ARG A 74 -19.77 7.24 2.10
N HIS A 75 -20.78 6.60 1.57
CA HIS A 75 -21.28 5.31 2.04
C HIS A 75 -21.22 4.26 0.93
N VAL A 76 -20.80 3.05 1.28
CA VAL A 76 -20.83 1.91 0.36
C VAL A 76 -22.27 1.54 0.07
N ASN A 77 -22.60 1.35 -1.22
CA ASN A 77 -23.94 1.03 -1.66
C ASN A 77 -24.37 -0.36 -1.18
N LYS A 78 -25.66 -0.52 -0.90
CA LYS A 78 -26.20 -1.79 -0.41
C LYS A 78 -26.08 -2.87 -1.50
N GLY A 79 -25.50 -4.01 -1.15
CA GLY A 79 -25.34 -5.15 -2.07
C GLY A 79 -23.98 -5.18 -2.79
N GLU A 80 -23.13 -4.17 -2.59
CA GLU A 80 -21.81 -4.14 -3.19
C GLU A 80 -20.88 -5.25 -2.67
N LYS A 81 -20.14 -5.86 -3.60
CA LYS A 81 -19.21 -6.93 -3.29
C LYS A 81 -17.89 -6.34 -2.78
N ALA A 82 -17.51 -6.69 -1.56
CA ALA A 82 -16.23 -6.27 -0.99
C ALA A 82 -15.03 -6.90 -1.73
N ILE A 83 -13.97 -6.11 -1.91
CA ILE A 83 -12.65 -6.57 -2.31
C ILE A 83 -11.89 -7.01 -1.05
N ARG A 84 -11.28 -8.19 -1.09
CA ARG A 84 -10.55 -8.75 0.04
C ARG A 84 -9.06 -8.49 -0.10
N ILE A 85 -8.46 -7.86 0.90
CA ILE A 85 -7.01 -7.58 0.97
C ILE A 85 -6.42 -8.10 2.29
N LEU A 86 -5.09 -8.18 2.36
CA LEU A 86 -4.37 -8.56 3.56
C LEU A 86 -4.00 -7.30 4.37
N ALA A 87 -4.28 -7.33 5.67
CA ALA A 87 -3.87 -6.28 6.61
C ALA A 87 -3.12 -6.88 7.80
N PRO A 88 -2.12 -6.18 8.35
CA PRO A 88 -1.40 -6.62 9.54
C PRO A 88 -2.35 -6.67 10.74
N ALA A 89 -2.23 -7.74 11.52
CA ALA A 89 -2.98 -7.98 12.75
C ALA A 89 -2.08 -8.72 13.75
N PRO A 90 -0.96 -8.12 14.19
CA PRO A 90 -0.05 -8.76 15.12
C PRO A 90 -0.74 -9.02 16.46
N TYR A 91 -0.35 -10.12 17.13
CA TYR A 91 -0.84 -10.45 18.47
C TYR A 91 0.33 -10.74 19.41
N LYS A 92 0.11 -10.56 20.70
CA LYS A 92 1.13 -10.71 21.74
C LYS A 92 0.95 -12.06 22.44
N ILE A 93 2.06 -12.77 22.67
CA ILE A 93 2.08 -13.96 23.51
C ILE A 93 3.14 -13.79 24.60
N LYS A 94 2.88 -14.42 25.74
CA LYS A 94 3.85 -14.53 26.83
C LYS A 94 4.55 -15.88 26.70
N GLU A 95 5.87 -15.86 26.67
CA GLU A 95 6.71 -17.06 26.64
C GLU A 95 7.66 -17.03 27.84
N GLU A 96 7.75 -18.15 28.56
CA GLU A 96 8.79 -18.33 29.57
C GLU A 96 10.11 -18.58 28.85
N ARG A 97 11.10 -17.71 29.08
CA ARG A 97 12.46 -17.88 28.58
C ARG A 97 13.42 -17.90 29.75
N ASP A 98 14.50 -18.65 29.58
CA ASP A 98 15.58 -18.61 30.55
C ASP A 98 16.21 -17.22 30.54
N LYS A 99 16.40 -16.67 31.74
CA LYS A 99 16.92 -15.33 31.94
C LYS A 99 18.41 -15.35 31.67
N ILE A 100 18.84 -14.54 30.71
CA ILE A 100 20.25 -14.42 30.32
C ILE A 100 20.79 -13.11 30.90
N ASP A 101 21.99 -13.16 31.48
CA ASP A 101 22.68 -11.96 31.93
C ASP A 101 23.04 -11.07 30.71
N PRO A 102 22.61 -9.80 30.68
CA PRO A 102 22.78 -8.93 29.51
C PRO A 102 24.24 -8.58 29.19
N VAL A 103 25.17 -8.81 30.13
CA VAL A 103 26.60 -8.50 29.97
C VAL A 103 27.40 -9.77 29.66
N THR A 104 27.15 -10.87 30.36
CA THR A 104 27.93 -12.11 30.20
C THR A 104 27.35 -13.09 29.18
N GLN A 105 26.08 -12.92 28.77
CA GLN A 105 25.33 -13.85 27.93
C GLN A 105 25.16 -15.26 28.54
N GLU A 106 25.37 -15.41 29.86
CA GLU A 106 25.21 -16.67 30.58
C GLU A 106 23.82 -16.79 31.22
N LEU A 107 23.37 -18.03 31.44
CA LEU A 107 22.11 -18.31 32.12
C LEU A 107 22.18 -17.86 33.59
N LEU A 108 21.25 -17.00 34.00
CA LEU A 108 21.11 -16.63 35.40
C LEU A 108 20.45 -17.78 36.15
N LEU A 109 21.19 -18.40 37.07
CA LEU A 109 20.70 -19.50 37.89
C LEU A 109 20.03 -18.98 39.18
N ASP A 110 19.03 -19.69 39.68
CA ASP A 110 18.43 -19.45 40.99
C ASP A 110 19.30 -20.02 42.12
N LYS A 111 18.83 -19.90 43.37
CA LYS A 111 19.56 -20.39 44.55
C LYS A 111 19.73 -21.91 44.57
N ASP A 112 18.97 -22.63 43.77
CA ASP A 112 18.94 -24.09 43.66
C ASP A 112 19.71 -24.58 42.42
N GLY A 113 20.32 -23.67 41.64
CA GLY A 113 21.13 -23.97 40.47
C GLY A 113 20.32 -24.20 39.18
N ASN A 114 19.02 -23.90 39.17
CA ASN A 114 18.18 -24.00 37.98
C ASN A 114 18.13 -22.66 37.22
N PRO A 115 17.97 -22.65 35.88
CA PRO A 115 17.77 -21.41 35.14
C PRO A 115 16.57 -20.62 35.66
N GLN A 116 16.80 -19.36 36.02
CA GLN A 116 15.73 -18.42 36.34
C GLN A 116 14.92 -18.21 35.06
N LYS A 117 13.60 -18.34 35.16
CA LYS A 117 12.69 -18.05 34.05
C LYS A 117 12.16 -16.63 34.16
N GLU A 118 12.05 -15.95 33.02
CA GLU A 118 11.32 -14.70 32.88
C GLU A 118 10.19 -14.84 31.86
N GLU A 119 9.04 -14.23 32.16
CA GLU A 119 7.98 -14.06 31.17
C GLU A 119 8.36 -12.93 30.21
N VAL A 120 8.66 -13.26 28.97
CA VAL A 120 8.89 -12.28 27.91
C VAL A 120 7.63 -12.15 27.05
N GLU A 121 7.18 -10.92 26.86
CA GLU A 121 6.09 -10.61 25.93
C GLU A 121 6.67 -10.45 24.52
N ILE A 122 6.35 -11.40 23.63
CA ILE A 122 6.77 -11.35 22.23
C ILE A 122 5.59 -11.02 21.32
N THR A 123 5.83 -10.15 20.34
CA THR A 123 4.84 -9.78 19.33
C THR A 123 4.99 -10.69 18.12
N ILE A 124 3.96 -11.47 17.83
CA ILE A 124 3.90 -12.37 16.68
C ILE A 124 3.30 -11.62 15.49
N PRO A 125 4.04 -11.46 14.37
CA PRO A 125 3.47 -10.92 13.14
C PRO A 125 2.38 -11.84 12.62
N ALA A 126 1.21 -11.28 12.33
CA ALA A 126 0.12 -12.00 11.71
C ALA A 126 -0.66 -11.08 10.76
N PHE A 127 -1.41 -11.69 9.86
CA PHE A 127 -2.23 -11.00 8.88
C PHE A 127 -3.67 -11.51 8.95
N ARG A 128 -4.60 -10.65 8.55
CA ARG A 128 -6.02 -10.97 8.43
C ARG A 128 -6.58 -10.45 7.11
N ALA A 129 -7.64 -11.08 6.64
CA ALA A 129 -8.40 -10.67 5.48
C ALA A 129 -9.37 -9.55 5.85
N VAL A 130 -9.22 -8.38 5.24
CA VAL A 130 -10.10 -7.22 5.46
C VAL A 130 -10.88 -6.87 4.19
N SER A 131 -12.04 -6.24 4.39
CA SER A 131 -12.88 -5.74 3.31
C SER A 131 -12.56 -4.30 2.99
N VAL A 132 -12.34 -4.03 1.72
CA VAL A 132 -12.25 -2.69 1.14
C VAL A 132 -13.19 -2.58 -0.06
N PHE A 133 -13.49 -1.35 -0.46
CA PHE A 133 -14.46 -1.03 -1.50
C PHE A 133 -13.88 0.04 -2.40
N ASP A 134 -14.13 -0.09 -3.70
CA ASP A 134 -13.77 0.92 -4.69
C ASP A 134 -14.72 2.13 -4.66
N LEU A 135 -14.25 3.27 -5.14
CA LEU A 135 -15.03 4.50 -5.30
C LEU A 135 -16.33 4.26 -6.05
N SER A 136 -16.30 3.47 -7.13
CA SER A 136 -17.50 3.16 -7.94
C SER A 136 -18.60 2.44 -7.14
N GLN A 137 -18.25 1.88 -5.98
CA GLN A 137 -19.15 1.13 -5.09
C GLN A 137 -19.72 2.00 -3.97
N THR A 138 -19.44 3.30 -3.99
CA THR A 138 -19.84 4.24 -2.95
C THR A 138 -20.65 5.37 -3.53
N ASP A 139 -21.53 5.94 -2.71
CA ASP A 139 -22.26 7.16 -3.01
C ASP A 139 -22.02 8.21 -1.91
N GLY A 140 -22.17 9.50 -2.24
CA GLY A 140 -21.89 10.61 -1.32
C GLY A 140 -21.09 11.75 -1.97
N LYS A 141 -20.36 12.52 -1.16
CA LYS A 141 -19.64 13.71 -1.64
C LYS A 141 -18.62 13.37 -2.74
N PRO A 142 -18.57 14.13 -3.85
CA PRO A 142 -17.57 13.90 -4.89
C PRO A 142 -16.17 13.99 -4.28
N ILE A 143 -15.30 13.06 -4.68
CA ILE A 143 -13.92 13.07 -4.23
C ILE A 143 -13.19 14.18 -4.97
N PRO A 144 -12.39 15.01 -4.29
CA PRO A 144 -11.54 15.98 -4.96
C PRO A 144 -10.67 15.25 -5.98
N GLU A 145 -10.84 15.57 -7.25
CA GLU A 145 -9.94 15.05 -8.27
C GLU A 145 -8.55 15.67 -8.04
N LEU A 146 -7.53 14.83 -7.96
CA LEU A 146 -6.13 15.26 -8.12
C LEU A 146 -5.79 15.51 -9.60
N THR A 147 -6.78 15.84 -10.42
CA THR A 147 -6.50 16.58 -11.65
C THR A 147 -6.05 17.95 -11.18
N ALA A 148 -4.73 18.13 -11.10
CA ALA A 148 -4.16 19.47 -11.18
C ALA A 148 -4.77 20.07 -12.44
N LYS A 149 -5.83 20.87 -12.29
CA LYS A 149 -6.29 21.73 -13.36
C LYS A 149 -5.04 22.49 -13.76
N GLU A 150 -4.73 22.49 -15.05
CA GLU A 150 -3.66 23.32 -15.57
C GLU A 150 -3.79 24.69 -14.92
N LEU A 151 -2.70 25.17 -14.34
CA LEU A 151 -2.66 26.49 -13.75
C LEU A 151 -2.75 27.46 -14.93
N LEU A 152 -3.98 27.76 -15.36
CA LEU A 152 -4.28 28.67 -16.46
C LEU A 152 -4.07 30.15 -16.05
N SER A 153 -3.60 30.39 -14.83
CA SER A 153 -3.30 31.69 -14.26
C SER A 153 -1.88 31.75 -13.75
N ASP A 154 -1.27 32.92 -13.86
CA ASP A 154 0.01 33.22 -13.25
C ASP A 154 -0.05 32.98 -11.73
N VAL A 155 0.93 32.26 -11.20
CA VAL A 155 1.02 31.94 -9.77
C VAL A 155 2.15 32.75 -9.17
N GLU A 156 1.82 33.57 -8.17
CA GLU A 156 2.82 34.34 -7.43
C GLU A 156 3.89 33.41 -6.85
N GLY A 157 5.16 33.67 -7.18
CA GLY A 157 6.29 32.83 -6.75
C GLY A 157 6.58 31.60 -7.63
N TYR A 158 5.90 31.41 -8.77
CA TYR A 158 6.19 30.31 -9.71
C TYR A 158 7.67 30.26 -10.12
N GLN A 159 8.26 31.42 -10.42
CA GLN A 159 9.67 31.55 -10.78
C GLN A 159 10.62 31.16 -9.65
N ASP A 160 10.23 31.38 -8.39
CA ASP A 160 11.05 31.00 -7.23
C ASP A 160 10.95 29.50 -6.98
N MET A 161 9.77 28.92 -7.16
CA MET A 161 9.55 27.48 -7.11
C MET A 161 10.36 26.75 -8.18
N ILE A 162 10.26 27.16 -9.45
CA ILE A 162 11.03 26.53 -10.54
C ILE A 162 12.52 26.62 -10.29
N ARG A 163 13.04 27.78 -9.88
CA ARG A 163 14.45 27.94 -9.53
C ARG A 163 14.88 27.04 -8.37
N ALA A 164 14.03 26.88 -7.35
CA ALA A 164 14.32 25.97 -6.25
C ALA A 164 14.37 24.51 -6.71
N VAL A 165 13.44 24.10 -7.58
CA VAL A 165 13.39 22.75 -8.16
C VAL A 165 14.60 22.48 -9.07
N GLU A 166 14.96 23.42 -9.94
CA GLU A 166 16.16 23.35 -10.78
C GLU A 166 17.44 23.24 -9.93
N ALA A 167 17.54 24.00 -8.84
CA ALA A 167 18.71 24.00 -7.96
C ALA A 167 18.93 22.68 -7.22
N ILE A 168 17.85 21.95 -6.87
CA ILE A 168 17.95 20.65 -6.19
C ILE A 168 18.01 19.47 -7.17
N SER A 169 17.64 19.68 -8.43
CA SER A 169 17.55 18.60 -9.40
C SER A 169 18.95 18.08 -9.75
N PRO A 170 19.18 16.76 -9.70
CA PRO A 170 20.47 16.18 -10.09
C PRO A 170 20.69 16.18 -11.61
N VAL A 171 19.68 16.53 -12.39
CA VAL A 171 19.67 16.54 -13.85
C VAL A 171 19.01 17.82 -14.37
N PRO A 172 19.41 18.33 -15.54
CA PRO A 172 18.78 19.51 -16.14
C PRO A 172 17.27 19.33 -16.31
N ILE A 173 16.51 20.39 -16.03
CA ILE A 173 15.07 20.48 -16.30
C ILE A 173 14.89 21.52 -17.41
N GLU A 174 14.23 21.15 -18.49
CA GLU A 174 14.03 22.00 -19.65
C GLU A 174 12.55 22.09 -20.02
N LEU A 175 12.11 23.28 -20.43
CA LEU A 175 10.76 23.50 -20.95
C LEU A 175 10.76 23.31 -22.47
N GLU A 176 9.96 22.37 -22.97
CA GLU A 176 9.80 22.11 -24.41
C GLU A 176 8.35 21.75 -24.76
N GLU A 177 7.97 21.99 -26.01
CA GLU A 177 6.68 21.51 -26.51
C GLU A 177 6.71 19.99 -26.67
N ILE A 178 5.96 19.29 -25.82
CA ILE A 178 5.82 17.85 -25.86
C ILE A 178 4.54 17.49 -26.62
N ALA A 179 4.69 16.67 -27.66
CA ALA A 179 3.55 16.21 -28.45
C ALA A 179 2.70 15.18 -27.67
N GLY A 180 1.37 15.36 -27.70
CA GLY A 180 0.40 14.47 -27.08
C GLY A 180 -0.04 14.91 -25.68
N ASP A 181 -0.58 13.98 -24.89
CA ASP A 181 -1.14 14.28 -23.57
C ASP A 181 -0.09 14.28 -22.44
N SER A 182 1.18 14.00 -22.77
CA SER A 182 2.27 13.95 -21.79
C SER A 182 2.71 15.36 -21.38
N LYS A 183 2.83 15.59 -20.07
CA LYS A 183 3.27 16.87 -19.48
C LYS A 183 4.75 16.91 -19.12
N GLY A 184 5.47 15.81 -19.36
CA GLY A 184 6.89 15.71 -19.10
C GLY A 184 7.43 14.32 -19.36
N TYR A 185 8.74 14.19 -19.53
CA TYR A 185 9.42 12.91 -19.62
C TYR A 185 10.87 13.01 -19.13
N TYR A 186 11.47 11.86 -18.86
CA TYR A 186 12.90 11.75 -18.57
C TYR A 186 13.62 11.12 -19.76
N ASP A 187 14.56 11.86 -20.35
CA ASP A 187 15.45 11.36 -21.39
C ASP A 187 16.62 10.64 -20.73
N ARG A 188 16.72 9.33 -20.97
CA ARG A 188 17.77 8.49 -20.39
C ARG A 188 19.14 8.68 -21.03
N GLU A 189 19.18 9.05 -22.31
CA GLU A 189 20.44 9.25 -23.05
C GLU A 189 21.03 10.61 -22.73
N ALA A 190 20.22 11.66 -22.82
CA ALA A 190 20.63 13.02 -22.48
C ALA A 190 20.67 13.28 -20.97
N LYS A 191 20.10 12.37 -20.15
CA LYS A 191 19.98 12.49 -18.68
C LYS A 191 19.37 13.84 -18.27
N ARG A 192 18.22 14.17 -18.84
CA ARG A 192 17.48 15.42 -18.59
C ARG A 192 16.00 15.14 -18.38
N ILE A 193 15.33 16.06 -17.70
CA ILE A 193 13.87 16.09 -17.55
C ILE A 193 13.34 17.15 -18.50
N ALA A 194 12.41 16.76 -19.37
CA ALA A 194 11.65 17.68 -20.21
C ALA A 194 10.26 17.88 -19.60
N VAL A 195 9.79 19.12 -19.55
CA VAL A 195 8.47 19.51 -18.99
C VAL A 195 7.78 20.45 -19.97
N GLN A 196 6.44 20.39 -20.05
CA GLN A 196 5.63 21.29 -20.86
C GLN A 196 5.36 22.62 -20.15
#